data_AF-A0A1V4SD00-F1
#
_entry.id   AF-A0A1V4SD00-F1
#
_cell.length_a   1.000
_cell.length_b   1.000
_cell.length_c   1.000
_cell.angle_alpha   90.00
_cell.angle_beta   90.00
_cell.angle_gamma   90.00
#
_symmetry.space_group_name_H-M   'P 1'
#
loop_
_entity.id
_entity.type
_entity.pdbx_description
1 polymer ?
#
loop_
_entity_poly.entity_id
_entity_poly.type
_entity_poly.pdbx_seq_one_letter_code
_entity_poly.pdbx_strand_id
1 'polypeptide(L)'
;MAENRVIFSRTNSASFVIQGFIPQLLISQIPRNVLGLCFGGGLSYYAGRLFPEIKHFDFVDISKKNMDLAIRYFPQNEGLKEDQRANFIVDDAYNFVKYTENKYDLIIMDPNPPVLSYRCAALYTKEFYELARERLNKDGFFTQVLPLKHMSDMETVNVMRTFSSVFENCLLWWNGFEPVMIGSNQTFRFDIREISMRIKRPEINRALGEYSKEADYTRVSHFLSGLLLTSEGFRKIAAAGMIYTNDLNRLELSSFNDINVNNIRRIHKNLSPWVEAKKIFCGLPNLDKYAAQLSARREYLMKVLYRKYRIL
;
A
#
# COMPACT_ATOMS: atom_id res chain seq x y z
N MET A 1 22.20 -22.60 10.66
CA MET A 1 21.15 -23.58 10.30
C MET A 1 19.86 -22.89 9.81
N ALA A 2 19.96 -22.05 8.77
CA ALA A 2 18.82 -21.29 8.21
C ALA A 2 18.54 -21.59 6.72
N GLU A 3 19.30 -22.49 6.11
CA GLU A 3 19.02 -22.96 4.76
C GLU A 3 17.74 -23.82 4.81
N ASN A 4 16.74 -23.47 4.00
CA ASN A 4 15.41 -24.10 3.84
C ASN A 4 14.23 -23.66 4.72
N ARG A 5 14.35 -22.64 5.59
CA ARG A 5 13.17 -22.09 6.30
C ARG A 5 12.51 -20.96 5.51
N VAL A 6 11.20 -21.07 5.28
CA VAL A 6 10.35 -19.95 4.79
C VAL A 6 9.72 -19.30 6.01
N ILE A 7 9.84 -17.98 6.13
CA ILE A 7 9.31 -17.22 7.25
C ILE A 7 8.33 -16.19 6.69
N PHE A 8 7.07 -16.29 7.09
CA PHE A 8 6.10 -15.23 6.87
C PHE A 8 6.23 -14.22 8.00
N SER A 9 6.51 -12.96 7.67
CA SER A 9 6.63 -11.90 8.69
C SER A 9 5.33 -11.68 9.46
N ARG A 10 4.16 -12.00 8.86
CA ARG A 10 2.84 -12.01 9.50
C ARG A 10 1.94 -13.05 8.87
N THR A 11 1.23 -13.80 9.71
CA THR A 11 0.11 -14.66 9.28
C THR A 11 -1.21 -13.92 9.53
N ASN A 12 -2.13 -13.95 8.56
CA ASN A 12 -3.48 -13.38 8.68
C ASN A 12 -3.56 -11.88 9.03
N SER A 13 -2.66 -11.05 8.50
CA SER A 13 -2.65 -9.62 8.78
C SER A 13 -3.76 -8.90 8.01
N ALA A 14 -4.79 -8.46 8.72
CA ALA A 14 -5.92 -7.76 8.13
C ALA A 14 -5.52 -6.46 7.39
N SER A 15 -4.38 -5.84 7.75
CA SER A 15 -3.90 -4.64 7.07
C SER A 15 -3.44 -4.91 5.62
N PHE A 16 -2.89 -6.09 5.35
CA PHE A 16 -2.52 -6.47 3.97
C PHE A 16 -3.75 -6.68 3.11
N VAL A 17 -4.80 -7.31 3.65
CA VAL A 17 -6.08 -7.44 2.94
C VAL A 17 -6.66 -6.06 2.61
N ILE A 18 -6.69 -5.14 3.57
CA ILE A 18 -7.18 -3.77 3.35
C ILE A 18 -6.29 -2.99 2.37
N GLN A 19 -4.97 -3.19 2.40
CA GLN A 19 -4.05 -2.62 1.41
C GLN A 19 -4.43 -2.98 -0.03
N GLY A 20 -4.86 -4.22 -0.27
CA GLY A 20 -5.39 -4.64 -1.56
C GLY A 20 -6.62 -3.85 -2.00
N PHE A 21 -7.57 -3.60 -1.09
CA PHE A 21 -8.82 -2.90 -1.42
C PHE A 21 -8.63 -1.41 -1.72
N ILE A 22 -7.73 -0.73 -1.01
CA ILE A 22 -7.56 0.73 -1.11
C ILE A 22 -7.42 1.22 -2.56
N PRO A 23 -6.43 0.77 -3.37
CA PRO A 23 -6.28 1.28 -4.74
C PRO A 23 -7.47 0.92 -5.62
N GLN A 24 -8.05 -0.27 -5.48
CA GLN A 24 -9.17 -0.75 -6.30
C GLN A 24 -10.48 0.01 -6.03
N LEU A 25 -10.65 0.50 -4.80
CA LEU A 25 -11.76 1.39 -4.45
C LEU A 25 -11.54 2.80 -4.96
N LEU A 26 -10.30 3.29 -5.00
CA LEU A 26 -9.95 4.67 -5.34
C LEU A 26 -9.85 4.94 -6.85
N ILE A 27 -9.25 4.03 -7.61
CA ILE A 27 -8.93 4.25 -9.02
C ILE A 27 -10.19 4.52 -9.84
N SER A 28 -10.16 5.45 -10.81
CA SER A 28 -11.36 5.86 -11.56
C SER A 28 -11.99 4.70 -12.34
N GLN A 29 -11.18 3.83 -12.93
CA GLN A 29 -11.63 2.61 -13.58
C GLN A 29 -11.01 1.41 -12.87
N ILE A 30 -11.84 0.40 -12.54
CA ILE A 30 -11.35 -0.80 -11.88
C ILE A 30 -10.23 -1.42 -12.74
N PRO A 31 -9.07 -1.78 -12.15
CA PRO A 31 -7.92 -2.27 -12.90
C PRO A 31 -8.29 -3.49 -13.76
N ARG A 32 -7.70 -3.63 -14.94
CA ARG A 32 -7.78 -4.86 -15.74
C ARG A 32 -6.51 -5.68 -15.63
N ASN A 33 -5.35 -5.02 -15.58
CA ASN A 33 -4.04 -5.64 -15.46
C ASN A 33 -3.39 -5.23 -14.13
N VAL A 34 -3.14 -6.21 -13.27
CA VAL A 34 -2.56 -5.99 -11.93
C VAL A 34 -1.24 -6.73 -11.82
N LEU A 35 -0.21 -6.05 -11.32
CA LEU A 35 1.07 -6.64 -10.96
C LEU A 35 1.21 -6.67 -9.43
N GLY A 36 1.41 -7.86 -8.88
CA GLY A 36 1.76 -8.09 -7.50
C GLY A 36 3.26 -8.39 -7.37
N LEU A 37 3.99 -7.52 -6.69
CA LEU A 37 5.42 -7.68 -6.43
C LEU A 37 5.66 -8.07 -4.99
N CYS A 38 6.57 -9.03 -4.80
CA CYS A 38 6.83 -9.66 -3.50
C CYS A 38 5.55 -10.34 -3.00
N PHE A 39 5.12 -11.41 -3.67
CA PHE A 39 3.87 -12.11 -3.35
C PHE A 39 3.71 -12.38 -1.85
N GLY A 40 4.79 -12.77 -1.16
CA GLY A 40 4.78 -12.91 0.29
C GLY A 40 3.72 -13.93 0.73
N GLY A 41 2.79 -13.52 1.58
CA GLY A 41 1.64 -14.33 2.01
C GLY A 41 0.41 -14.24 1.11
N GLY A 42 0.45 -13.45 0.03
CA GLY A 42 -0.65 -13.30 -0.94
C GLY A 42 -1.85 -12.48 -0.48
N LEU A 43 -1.85 -11.98 0.77
CA LEU A 43 -3.03 -11.39 1.42
C LEU A 43 -3.57 -10.13 0.72
N SER A 44 -2.68 -9.30 0.18
CA SER A 44 -3.07 -8.08 -0.55
C SER A 44 -3.82 -8.39 -1.85
N TYR A 45 -3.70 -9.60 -2.38
CA TYR A 45 -4.35 -10.01 -3.64
C TYR A 45 -5.72 -10.62 -3.44
N TYR A 46 -6.09 -10.96 -2.19
CA TYR A 46 -7.45 -11.37 -1.84
C TYR A 46 -8.50 -10.38 -2.36
N ALA A 47 -8.23 -9.08 -2.18
CA ALA A 47 -9.11 -8.03 -2.66
C ALA A 47 -9.34 -8.14 -4.18
N GLY A 48 -8.29 -8.38 -4.97
CA GLY A 48 -8.35 -8.49 -6.43
C GLY A 48 -9.34 -9.55 -6.93
N ARG A 49 -9.50 -10.64 -6.20
CA ARG A 49 -10.43 -11.72 -6.59
C ARG A 49 -11.88 -11.29 -6.54
N LEU A 50 -12.21 -10.30 -5.69
CA LEU A 50 -13.55 -9.74 -5.55
C LEU A 50 -13.88 -8.67 -6.61
N PHE A 51 -12.95 -8.38 -7.52
CA PHE A 51 -13.18 -7.49 -8.67
C PHE A 51 -13.13 -8.32 -9.97
N PRO A 52 -14.28 -8.77 -10.51
CA PRO A 52 -14.34 -9.56 -11.75
C PRO A 52 -13.91 -8.78 -13.00
N GLU A 53 -13.80 -7.45 -12.90
CA GLU A 53 -13.27 -6.59 -13.94
C GLU A 53 -11.78 -6.82 -14.19
N ILE A 54 -11.02 -7.24 -13.17
CA ILE A 54 -9.63 -7.62 -13.34
C ILE A 54 -9.57 -8.87 -14.22
N LYS A 55 -8.72 -8.80 -15.26
CA LYS A 55 -8.56 -9.85 -16.28
C LYS A 55 -7.23 -10.56 -16.17
N HIS A 56 -6.22 -9.89 -15.65
CA HIS A 56 -4.87 -10.44 -15.53
C HIS A 56 -4.21 -10.02 -14.23
N PHE A 57 -3.62 -10.98 -13.54
CA PHE A 57 -2.75 -10.81 -12.38
C PHE A 57 -1.40 -11.46 -12.67
N ASP A 58 -0.33 -10.68 -12.67
CA ASP A 58 1.02 -11.22 -12.56
C ASP A 58 1.46 -11.17 -11.09
N PHE A 59 1.74 -12.31 -10.49
CA PHE A 59 2.28 -12.43 -9.14
C PHE A 59 3.75 -12.81 -9.20
N VAL A 60 4.63 -11.91 -8.76
CA VAL A 60 6.08 -12.06 -8.80
C VAL A 60 6.62 -12.26 -7.40
N ASP A 61 7.37 -13.34 -7.20
CA ASP A 61 8.12 -13.58 -5.97
C ASP A 61 9.38 -14.38 -6.29
N ILE A 62 10.48 -14.03 -5.63
CA ILE A 62 11.77 -14.69 -5.82
C ILE A 62 11.74 -16.15 -5.35
N SER A 63 10.81 -16.52 -4.47
CA SER A 63 10.72 -17.84 -3.86
C SER A 63 9.45 -18.57 -4.30
N LYS A 64 9.61 -19.53 -5.21
CA LYS A 64 8.55 -20.48 -5.57
C LYS A 64 7.97 -21.17 -4.33
N LYS A 65 8.84 -21.60 -3.41
CA LYS A 65 8.43 -22.28 -2.17
C LYS A 65 7.57 -21.37 -1.30
N ASN A 66 7.87 -20.07 -1.24
CA ASN A 66 7.04 -19.11 -0.52
C ASN A 66 5.63 -19.02 -1.13
N MET A 67 5.53 -18.88 -2.46
CA MET A 67 4.23 -18.87 -3.15
C MET A 67 3.44 -20.16 -2.93
N ASP A 68 4.07 -21.33 -3.09
CA ASP A 68 3.41 -22.62 -2.91
C ASP A 68 2.84 -22.77 -1.48
N LEU A 69 3.60 -22.36 -0.46
CA LEU A 69 3.16 -22.37 0.94
C LEU A 69 2.06 -21.35 1.20
N ALA A 70 2.18 -20.14 0.64
CA ALA A 70 1.19 -19.09 0.78
C ALA A 70 -0.17 -19.51 0.19
N ILE A 71 -0.17 -20.11 -1.00
CA ILE A 71 -1.36 -20.65 -1.65
C ILE A 71 -1.96 -21.80 -0.83
N ARG A 72 -1.12 -22.68 -0.28
CA ARG A 72 -1.58 -23.87 0.45
C ARG A 72 -2.15 -23.56 1.84
N TYR A 73 -1.56 -22.62 2.57
CA TYR A 73 -1.81 -22.47 4.01
C TYR A 73 -2.60 -21.21 4.39
N PHE A 74 -2.76 -20.23 3.50
CA PHE A 74 -3.54 -19.03 3.78
C PHE A 74 -4.93 -19.15 3.16
N PRO A 75 -6.01 -19.17 3.97
CA PRO A 75 -7.38 -19.29 3.46
C PRO A 75 -7.76 -18.20 2.45
N GLN A 76 -7.18 -17.00 2.57
CA GLN A 76 -7.40 -15.91 1.62
C GLN A 76 -6.95 -16.24 0.19
N ASN A 77 -6.02 -17.19 0.04
CA ASN A 77 -5.51 -17.61 -1.26
C ASN A 77 -6.26 -18.84 -1.81
N GLU A 78 -7.30 -19.33 -1.14
CA GLU A 78 -8.04 -20.55 -1.55
C GLU A 78 -8.66 -20.38 -2.93
N GLY A 79 -8.25 -21.16 -3.93
CA GLY A 79 -8.74 -21.03 -5.30
C GLY A 79 -7.96 -20.04 -6.17
N LEU A 80 -6.88 -19.42 -5.64
CA LEU A 80 -6.04 -18.49 -6.41
C LEU A 80 -5.21 -19.23 -7.47
N LYS A 81 -4.84 -20.49 -7.22
CA LYS A 81 -4.07 -21.30 -8.18
C LYS A 81 -4.91 -21.72 -9.40
N GLU A 82 -6.22 -21.87 -9.19
CA GLU A 82 -7.20 -22.25 -10.20
C GLU A 82 -7.80 -21.04 -10.94
N ASP A 83 -7.57 -19.82 -10.44
CA ASP A 83 -8.03 -18.59 -11.08
C ASP A 83 -7.25 -18.37 -12.38
N GLN A 84 -7.91 -18.50 -13.52
CA GLN A 84 -7.29 -18.37 -14.85
C GLN A 84 -6.70 -16.98 -15.13
N ARG A 85 -7.06 -15.98 -14.31
CA ARG A 85 -6.50 -14.63 -14.39
C ARG A 85 -5.13 -14.55 -13.71
N ALA A 86 -4.77 -15.51 -12.86
CA ALA A 86 -3.56 -15.51 -12.05
C ALA A 86 -2.39 -16.20 -12.76
N ASN A 87 -1.31 -15.45 -12.94
CA ASN A 87 -0.04 -15.93 -13.46
C ASN A 87 1.02 -15.79 -12.37
N PHE A 88 1.70 -16.89 -12.02
CA PHE A 88 2.71 -16.90 -10.97
C PHE A 88 4.11 -16.98 -11.58
N ILE A 89 4.92 -15.97 -11.31
CA ILE A 89 6.24 -15.78 -11.91
C ILE A 89 7.30 -15.84 -10.80
N VAL A 90 8.25 -16.77 -10.95
CA VAL A 90 9.38 -16.89 -10.04
C VAL A 90 10.52 -16.01 -10.54
N ASP A 91 10.61 -14.79 -10.03
CA ASP A 91 11.64 -13.82 -10.40
C ASP A 91 11.90 -12.81 -9.26
N ASP A 92 13.03 -12.14 -9.30
CA ASP A 92 13.31 -10.97 -8.47
C ASP A 92 12.47 -9.78 -8.96
N ALA A 93 11.77 -9.10 -8.03
CA ALA A 93 10.86 -8.02 -8.38
C ALA A 93 11.54 -6.86 -9.11
N TYR A 94 12.82 -6.55 -8.79
CA TYR A 94 13.56 -5.52 -9.48
C TYR A 94 13.84 -5.95 -10.92
N ASN A 95 14.35 -7.17 -11.11
CA ASN A 95 14.64 -7.70 -12.44
C ASN A 95 13.39 -7.78 -13.32
N PHE A 96 12.29 -8.32 -12.77
CA PHE A 96 11.04 -8.45 -13.51
C PHE A 96 10.56 -7.09 -14.03
N VAL A 97 10.48 -6.08 -13.15
CA VAL A 97 10.01 -4.73 -13.52
C VAL A 97 10.94 -4.08 -14.54
N LYS A 98 12.26 -4.33 -14.43
CA LYS A 98 13.25 -3.81 -15.37
C LYS A 98 13.04 -4.34 -16.79
N TYR A 99 12.75 -5.64 -16.95
CA TYR A 99 12.73 -6.29 -18.26
C TYR A 99 11.33 -6.55 -18.84
N THR A 100 10.28 -6.53 -18.03
CA THR A 100 8.92 -6.66 -18.56
C THR A 100 8.56 -5.49 -19.47
N GLU A 101 7.90 -5.76 -20.58
CA GLU A 101 7.33 -4.74 -21.48
C GLU A 101 5.87 -4.44 -21.15
N ASN A 102 5.25 -5.25 -20.28
CA ASN A 102 3.85 -5.12 -19.91
C ASN A 102 3.60 -3.81 -19.14
N LYS A 103 2.40 -3.25 -19.36
CA LYS A 103 1.88 -2.11 -18.59
C LYS A 103 0.72 -2.57 -17.70
N TYR A 104 0.65 -1.98 -16.52
CA TYR A 104 -0.30 -2.36 -15.48
C TYR A 104 -1.14 -1.15 -15.04
N ASP A 105 -2.41 -1.41 -14.74
CA ASP A 105 -3.31 -0.41 -14.16
C ASP A 105 -3.06 -0.26 -12.65
N LEU A 106 -2.55 -1.33 -12.02
CA LEU A 106 -2.22 -1.34 -10.62
C LEU A 106 -0.99 -2.21 -10.36
N ILE A 107 0.03 -1.62 -9.73
CA ILE A 107 1.17 -2.34 -9.16
C ILE A 107 1.00 -2.30 -7.63
N ILE A 108 0.94 -3.47 -7.00
CA ILE A 108 0.92 -3.62 -5.54
C ILE A 108 2.24 -4.25 -5.13
N MET A 109 3.00 -3.57 -4.28
CA MET A 109 4.26 -4.08 -3.76
C MET A 109 4.21 -4.22 -2.24
N ASP A 110 4.58 -5.39 -1.75
CA ASP A 110 4.58 -5.70 -0.32
C ASP A 110 5.88 -6.41 0.08
N PRO A 111 7.01 -5.69 0.03
CA PRO A 111 8.30 -6.30 0.33
C PRO A 111 8.45 -6.47 1.83
N ASN A 112 9.28 -7.44 2.24
CA ASN A 112 9.71 -7.49 3.64
C ASN A 112 10.39 -6.17 4.03
N PRO A 113 10.22 -5.71 5.28
CA PRO A 113 10.96 -4.56 5.79
C PRO A 113 12.47 -4.74 5.59
N PRO A 114 13.20 -3.72 5.12
CA PRO A 114 14.63 -3.83 4.82
C PRO A 114 15.50 -4.33 5.97
N VAL A 115 15.19 -3.97 7.22
CA VAL A 115 15.90 -4.49 8.40
C VAL A 115 15.77 -6.02 8.57
N LEU A 116 14.68 -6.62 8.07
CA LEU A 116 14.47 -8.07 8.12
C LEU A 116 15.03 -8.78 6.89
N SER A 117 15.20 -8.06 5.79
CA SER A 117 15.75 -8.57 4.52
C SER A 117 16.42 -7.44 3.76
N TYR A 118 17.74 -7.28 3.94
CA TYR A 118 18.52 -6.19 3.35
C TYR A 118 18.38 -6.13 1.81
N ARG A 119 18.18 -7.27 1.14
CA ARG A 119 17.96 -7.34 -0.32
C ARG A 119 16.71 -6.56 -0.76
N CYS A 120 15.72 -6.40 0.11
CA CYS A 120 14.53 -5.60 -0.18
C CYS A 120 14.81 -4.10 -0.20
N ALA A 121 15.95 -3.62 0.32
CA ALA A 121 16.32 -2.21 0.28
C ALA A 121 16.40 -1.65 -1.15
N ALA A 122 16.81 -2.46 -2.13
CA ALA A 122 16.88 -2.04 -3.54
C ALA A 122 15.50 -1.64 -4.11
N LEU A 123 14.41 -2.18 -3.55
CA LEU A 123 13.02 -1.87 -3.93
C LEU A 123 12.52 -0.52 -3.37
N TYR A 124 13.38 0.22 -2.66
CA TYR A 124 13.11 1.56 -2.13
C TYR A 124 14.00 2.63 -2.77
N THR A 125 14.65 2.32 -3.89
CA THR A 125 15.52 3.23 -4.64
C THR A 125 14.74 4.05 -5.65
N LYS A 126 15.30 5.20 -6.01
CA LYS A 126 14.77 6.07 -7.07
C LYS A 126 14.65 5.30 -8.39
N GLU A 127 15.69 4.56 -8.76
CA GLU A 127 15.76 3.82 -10.03
C GLU A 127 14.67 2.74 -10.09
N PHE A 128 14.44 2.00 -9.00
CA PHE A 128 13.34 1.03 -8.95
C PHE A 128 11.99 1.71 -9.12
N TYR A 129 11.74 2.81 -8.41
CA TYR A 129 10.48 3.55 -8.55
C TYR A 129 10.29 4.12 -9.95
N GLU A 130 11.36 4.58 -10.62
CA GLU A 130 11.28 5.08 -12.00
C GLU A 130 10.89 3.95 -12.96
N LEU A 131 11.51 2.78 -12.84
CA LEU A 131 11.14 1.59 -13.63
C LEU A 131 9.68 1.20 -13.37
N ALA A 132 9.25 1.14 -12.10
CA ALA A 132 7.88 0.79 -11.75
C ALA A 132 6.87 1.82 -12.29
N ARG A 133 7.18 3.12 -12.19
CA ARG A 133 6.37 4.21 -12.76
C ARG A 133 6.21 4.07 -14.27
N GLU A 134 7.28 3.69 -14.97
CA GLU A 134 7.22 3.44 -16.41
C GLU A 134 6.32 2.25 -16.76
N ARG A 135 6.20 1.25 -15.89
CA ARG A 135 5.30 0.10 -16.12
C ARG A 135 3.83 0.40 -15.79
N LEU A 136 3.48 1.61 -15.35
CA LEU A 136 2.10 2.00 -15.17
C LEU A 136 1.44 2.46 -16.48
N ASN A 137 0.19 2.08 -16.67
CA ASN A 137 -0.72 2.78 -17.58
C ASN A 137 -0.94 4.22 -17.10
N LYS A 138 -1.47 5.08 -17.99
CA LYS A 138 -1.63 6.53 -17.72
C LYS A 138 -2.31 6.80 -16.38
N ASP A 139 -3.46 6.17 -16.12
CA ASP A 139 -4.24 6.36 -14.89
C ASP A 139 -3.90 5.35 -13.79
N GLY A 140 -2.79 4.61 -13.97
CA GLY A 140 -2.41 3.51 -13.09
C GLY A 140 -1.82 3.98 -11.76
N PHE A 141 -1.94 3.12 -10.74
CA PHE A 141 -1.38 3.34 -9.41
C PHE A 141 -0.26 2.36 -9.09
N PHE A 142 0.80 2.87 -8.48
CA PHE A 142 1.76 2.06 -7.74
C PHE A 142 1.46 2.19 -6.25
N THR A 143 1.39 1.07 -5.53
CA THR A 143 1.17 1.05 -4.09
C THR A 143 2.24 0.26 -3.36
N GLN A 144 2.69 0.77 -2.22
CA GLN A 144 3.69 0.09 -1.39
C GLN A 144 3.42 0.36 0.09
N VAL A 145 3.50 -0.66 0.93
CA VAL A 145 3.44 -0.49 2.39
C VAL A 145 4.64 0.32 2.89
N LEU A 146 4.41 1.27 3.79
CA LEU A 146 5.46 2.00 4.50
C LEU A 146 5.64 1.35 5.88
N PRO A 147 6.71 0.56 6.11
CA PRO A 147 6.85 -0.26 7.31
C PRO A 147 7.34 0.56 8.50
N LEU A 148 6.52 1.52 8.96
CA LEU A 148 6.88 2.54 9.96
C LEU A 148 7.50 1.97 11.25
N LYS A 149 7.13 0.74 11.64
CA LYS A 149 7.65 0.10 12.86
C LYS A 149 9.08 -0.40 12.73
N HIS A 150 9.53 -0.66 11.50
CA HIS A 150 10.82 -1.26 11.18
C HIS A 150 11.79 -0.25 10.57
N MET A 151 11.50 1.04 10.74
CA MET A 151 12.30 2.13 10.22
C MET A 151 12.55 3.15 11.32
N SER A 152 13.77 3.65 11.40
CA SER A 152 14.08 4.87 12.12
C SER A 152 13.32 6.07 11.52
N ASP A 153 13.33 7.20 12.21
CA ASP A 153 12.69 8.43 11.75
C ASP A 153 13.25 8.89 10.39
N MET A 154 14.58 8.85 10.25
CA MET A 154 15.25 9.29 9.03
C MET A 154 15.05 8.31 7.88
N GLU A 155 15.04 7.00 8.14
CA GLU A 155 14.75 6.01 7.09
C GLU A 155 13.35 6.21 6.51
N THR A 156 12.34 6.42 7.35
CA THR A 156 10.97 6.74 6.89
C THR A 156 10.96 8.00 6.04
N VAL A 157 11.60 9.08 6.51
CA VAL A 157 11.65 10.36 5.78
C VAL A 157 12.39 10.21 4.44
N ASN A 158 13.49 9.44 4.39
CA ASN A 158 14.25 9.17 3.17
C ASN A 158 13.46 8.31 2.17
N VAL A 159 12.75 7.28 2.64
CA VAL A 159 11.86 6.46 1.79
C VAL A 159 10.77 7.32 1.18
N MET A 160 10.10 8.14 2.00
CA MET A 160 9.09 9.08 1.50
C MET A 160 9.71 10.10 0.51
N ARG A 161 10.92 10.60 0.76
CA ARG A 161 11.61 11.51 -0.16
C ARG A 161 11.91 10.85 -1.49
N THR A 162 12.41 9.64 -1.45
CA THR A 162 12.74 8.85 -2.65
C THR A 162 11.49 8.59 -3.47
N PHE A 163 10.41 8.11 -2.83
CA PHE A 163 9.12 7.87 -3.48
C PHE A 163 8.55 9.13 -4.15
N SER A 164 8.51 10.24 -3.41
CA SER A 164 7.96 11.52 -3.89
C SER A 164 8.86 12.27 -4.88
N SER A 165 10.11 11.83 -5.07
CA SER A 165 10.99 12.32 -6.14
C SER A 165 10.64 11.74 -7.52
N VAL A 166 9.96 10.59 -7.54
CA VAL A 166 9.56 9.89 -8.77
C VAL A 166 8.07 10.08 -9.07
N PHE A 167 7.22 9.96 -8.05
CA PHE A 167 5.79 10.18 -8.17
C PHE A 167 5.43 11.60 -7.73
N GLU A 168 5.14 12.46 -8.71
CA GLU A 168 4.63 13.80 -8.42
C GLU A 168 3.26 13.72 -7.72
N ASN A 169 2.42 12.76 -8.06
CA ASN A 169 1.16 12.55 -7.35
C ASN A 169 1.35 11.41 -6.36
N CYS A 170 1.40 11.72 -5.06
CA CYS A 170 1.56 10.72 -4.01
C CYS A 170 0.59 10.93 -2.83
N LEU A 171 0.10 9.83 -2.26
CA LEU A 171 -0.74 9.84 -1.06
C LEU A 171 -0.16 8.89 -0.03
N LEU A 172 -0.53 9.11 1.23
CA LEU A 172 -0.39 8.12 2.28
C LEU A 172 -1.77 7.76 2.83
N TRP A 173 -2.10 6.47 2.80
CA TRP A 173 -3.41 5.95 3.18
C TRP A 173 -3.32 4.91 4.29
N TRP A 174 -4.20 5.00 5.28
CA TRP A 174 -4.27 4.09 6.41
C TRP A 174 -4.87 2.73 6.00
N ASN A 175 -4.18 1.63 6.27
CA ASN A 175 -4.70 0.28 6.04
C ASN A 175 -5.05 -0.48 7.34
N GLY A 176 -5.00 0.18 8.50
CA GLY A 176 -5.27 -0.45 9.80
C GLY A 176 -4.03 -0.78 10.62
N PHE A 177 -2.81 -0.73 10.05
CA PHE A 177 -1.58 -0.95 10.80
C PHE A 177 -0.32 -0.23 10.24
N GLU A 178 0.06 -0.44 8.99
CA GLU A 178 1.22 0.22 8.35
C GLU A 178 0.74 0.91 7.07
N PRO A 179 0.71 2.25 7.02
CA PRO A 179 0.06 2.95 5.95
C PRO A 179 0.70 2.66 4.59
N VAL A 180 -0.10 2.80 3.54
CA VAL A 180 0.26 2.50 2.16
C VAL A 180 0.57 3.80 1.45
N MET A 181 1.76 3.88 0.84
CA MET A 181 2.11 4.91 -0.12
C MET A 181 1.43 4.59 -1.45
N ILE A 182 0.83 5.59 -2.08
CA ILE A 182 0.17 5.46 -3.38
C ILE A 182 0.79 6.50 -4.31
N GLY A 183 1.24 6.10 -5.49
CA GLY A 183 1.85 6.96 -6.51
C GLY A 183 1.12 6.83 -7.83
N SER A 184 1.01 7.92 -8.60
CA SER A 184 0.41 7.91 -9.94
C SER A 184 1.07 8.91 -10.89
N ASN A 185 0.97 8.62 -12.20
CA ASN A 185 1.34 9.53 -13.29
C ASN A 185 0.29 10.63 -13.53
N GLN A 186 -0.88 10.56 -12.87
CA GLN A 186 -1.95 11.54 -13.01
C GLN A 186 -2.32 12.14 -11.66
N THR A 187 -2.86 13.36 -11.69
CA THR A 187 -3.42 14.00 -10.51
C THR A 187 -4.61 13.22 -9.99
N PHE A 188 -4.63 12.97 -8.67
CA PHE A 188 -5.71 12.25 -8.04
C PHE A 188 -7.02 13.03 -8.10
N ARG A 189 -8.05 12.37 -8.64
CA ARG A 189 -9.44 12.81 -8.58
C ARG A 189 -10.33 11.60 -8.38
N PHE A 190 -10.94 11.51 -7.21
CA PHE A 190 -11.71 10.36 -6.76
C PHE A 190 -13.20 10.69 -6.66
N ASP A 191 -14.04 9.98 -7.42
CA ASP A 191 -15.50 10.15 -7.30
C ASP A 191 -16.04 9.35 -6.11
N ILE A 192 -16.54 10.06 -5.10
CA ILE A 192 -17.09 9.47 -3.88
C ILE A 192 -18.28 8.55 -4.19
N ARG A 193 -19.06 8.83 -5.24
CA ARG A 193 -20.19 8.00 -5.65
C ARG A 193 -19.71 6.65 -6.14
N GLU A 194 -18.66 6.63 -6.96
CA GLU A 194 -18.06 5.38 -7.44
C GLU A 194 -17.44 4.56 -6.31
N ILE A 195 -16.68 5.22 -5.42
CA ILE A 195 -16.15 4.58 -4.21
C ILE A 195 -17.31 3.98 -3.40
N SER A 196 -18.37 4.73 -3.18
CA SER A 196 -19.54 4.27 -2.42
C SER A 196 -20.24 3.09 -3.08
N MET A 197 -20.40 3.12 -4.40
CA MET A 197 -20.99 2.00 -5.16
C MET A 197 -20.15 0.73 -5.02
N ARG A 198 -18.81 0.84 -5.10
CA ARG A 198 -17.90 -0.31 -4.95
C ARG A 198 -17.93 -0.87 -3.52
N ILE A 199 -17.86 -0.01 -2.50
CA ILE A 199 -17.95 -0.43 -1.09
C ILE A 199 -19.27 -1.13 -0.78
N LYS A 200 -20.36 -0.78 -1.47
CA LYS A 200 -21.70 -1.39 -1.29
C LYS A 200 -21.85 -2.74 -1.98
N ARG A 201 -20.91 -3.18 -2.83
CA ARG A 201 -20.96 -4.54 -3.39
C ARG A 201 -20.92 -5.56 -2.24
N PRO A 202 -21.84 -6.53 -2.15
CA PRO A 202 -21.99 -7.38 -0.96
C PRO A 202 -20.70 -8.10 -0.52
N GLU A 203 -19.97 -8.66 -1.46
CA GLU A 203 -18.71 -9.37 -1.25
C GLU A 203 -17.60 -8.45 -0.74
N ILE A 204 -17.50 -7.24 -1.30
CA ILE A 204 -16.54 -6.22 -0.86
C ILE A 204 -16.92 -5.73 0.53
N ASN A 205 -18.19 -5.38 0.77
CA ASN A 205 -18.64 -4.86 2.05
C ASN A 205 -18.40 -5.86 3.18
N ARG A 206 -18.70 -7.14 2.95
CA ARG A 206 -18.46 -8.23 3.91
C ARG A 206 -16.98 -8.35 4.24
N ALA A 207 -16.11 -8.40 3.22
CA ALA A 207 -14.67 -8.45 3.43
C ALA A 207 -14.14 -7.22 4.19
N LEU A 208 -14.59 -6.02 3.83
CA LEU A 208 -14.24 -4.80 4.56
C LEU A 208 -14.70 -4.86 6.02
N GLY A 209 -15.90 -5.38 6.30
CA GLY A 209 -16.40 -5.57 7.66
C GLY A 209 -15.54 -6.53 8.49
N GLU A 210 -15.04 -7.60 7.87
CA GLU A 210 -14.16 -8.58 8.52
C GLU A 210 -12.75 -8.02 8.79
N TYR A 211 -12.15 -7.37 7.79
CA TYR A 211 -10.72 -7.04 7.84
C TYR A 211 -10.42 -5.60 8.29
N SER A 212 -11.32 -4.65 8.13
CA SER A 212 -11.01 -3.23 8.46
C SER A 212 -11.04 -2.93 9.97
N LYS A 213 -11.62 -3.81 10.79
CA LYS A 213 -11.64 -3.73 12.25
C LYS A 213 -12.03 -2.33 12.75
N GLU A 214 -11.17 -1.66 13.51
CA GLU A 214 -11.46 -0.34 14.08
C GLU A 214 -11.61 0.76 13.02
N ALA A 215 -11.13 0.53 11.80
CA ALA A 215 -11.28 1.48 10.69
C ALA A 215 -12.70 1.47 10.10
N ASP A 216 -13.40 0.33 10.15
CA ASP A 216 -14.78 0.15 9.68
C ASP A 216 -15.04 0.75 8.29
N TYR A 217 -14.31 0.25 7.29
CA TYR A 217 -14.40 0.70 5.90
C TYR A 217 -15.64 0.23 5.16
N THR A 218 -16.63 -0.35 5.86
CA THR A 218 -17.96 -0.65 5.31
C THR A 218 -18.75 0.61 4.93
N ARG A 219 -18.33 1.77 5.46
CA ARG A 219 -18.94 3.08 5.21
C ARG A 219 -17.98 3.96 4.41
N VAL A 220 -18.50 4.61 3.37
CA VAL A 220 -17.68 5.50 2.54
C VAL A 220 -17.01 6.63 3.34
N SER A 221 -17.72 7.24 4.30
CA SER A 221 -17.14 8.29 5.17
C SER A 221 -15.96 7.78 6.00
N HIS A 222 -16.03 6.55 6.50
CA HIS A 222 -14.93 5.93 7.22
C HIS A 222 -13.77 5.60 6.28
N PHE A 223 -14.05 5.08 5.09
CA PHE A 223 -13.02 4.85 4.09
C PHE A 223 -12.27 6.13 3.73
N LEU A 224 -12.98 7.24 3.46
CA LEU A 224 -12.37 8.56 3.17
C LEU A 224 -11.46 9.05 4.31
N SER A 225 -11.78 8.73 5.57
CA SER A 225 -10.92 9.06 6.71
C SER A 225 -9.61 8.26 6.75
N GLY A 226 -9.43 7.28 5.87
CA GLY A 226 -8.16 6.60 5.68
C GLY A 226 -7.08 7.47 5.05
N LEU A 227 -7.43 8.55 4.34
CA LEU A 227 -6.44 9.47 3.78
C LEU A 227 -5.67 10.18 4.91
N LEU A 228 -4.38 9.89 5.04
CA LEU A 228 -3.51 10.53 6.04
C LEU A 228 -2.84 11.75 5.45
N LEU A 229 -2.18 11.59 4.30
CA LEU A 229 -1.42 12.64 3.63
C LEU A 229 -1.81 12.73 2.15
N THR A 230 -2.04 13.96 1.70
CA THR A 230 -2.04 14.39 0.29
C THR A 230 -0.61 14.55 -0.21
N SER A 231 -0.43 14.82 -1.52
CA SER A 231 0.90 15.06 -2.10
C SER A 231 1.67 16.19 -1.41
N GLU A 232 0.99 17.27 -0.99
CA GLU A 232 1.61 18.40 -0.28
C GLU A 232 2.11 17.96 1.11
N GLY A 233 1.24 17.36 1.91
CA GLY A 233 1.59 16.86 3.24
C GLY A 233 2.68 15.78 3.21
N PHE A 234 2.61 14.88 2.23
CA PHE A 234 3.60 13.84 1.99
C PHE A 234 4.99 14.46 1.73
N ARG A 235 5.07 15.41 0.79
CA ARG A 235 6.33 16.10 0.45
C ARG A 235 6.85 16.97 1.57
N LYS A 236 5.97 17.59 2.36
CA LYS A 236 6.37 18.39 3.53
C LYS A 236 7.13 17.54 4.55
N ILE A 237 6.64 16.34 4.86
CA ILE A 237 7.35 15.41 5.75
C ILE A 237 8.67 14.95 5.13
N ALA A 238 8.63 14.64 3.83
CA ALA A 238 9.76 14.10 3.10
C ALA A 238 10.88 15.13 2.81
N ALA A 239 10.62 16.44 2.95
CA ALA A 239 11.50 17.50 2.48
C ALA A 239 12.94 17.44 3.04
N ALA A 240 13.09 16.97 4.28
CA ALA A 240 14.39 16.84 4.95
C ALA A 240 15.14 15.53 4.62
N GLY A 241 14.54 14.64 3.82
CA GLY A 241 15.12 13.35 3.48
C GLY A 241 16.19 13.43 2.40
N MET A 242 17.06 12.43 2.39
CA MET A 242 17.89 12.13 1.22
C MET A 242 17.14 11.20 0.26
N ILE A 243 17.58 11.17 -0.99
CA ILE A 243 17.09 10.22 -1.99
C ILE A 243 17.98 8.98 -1.93
N TYR A 244 17.38 7.80 -1.79
CA TYR A 244 18.08 6.54 -1.97
C TYR A 244 18.20 6.23 -3.46
N THR A 245 19.44 5.99 -3.89
CA THR A 245 19.77 5.50 -5.23
C THR A 245 20.42 4.14 -5.09
N ASN A 246 20.58 3.40 -6.19
CA ASN A 246 21.35 2.16 -6.18
C ASN A 246 22.77 2.34 -5.60
N ASP A 247 23.40 3.50 -5.85
CA ASP A 247 24.75 3.82 -5.36
C ASP A 247 24.78 4.44 -3.95
N LEU A 248 23.63 4.91 -3.45
CA LEU A 248 23.47 5.54 -2.14
C LEU A 248 22.27 4.95 -1.39
N ASN A 249 22.27 3.63 -1.21
CA ASN A 249 21.20 2.94 -0.52
C ASN A 249 21.55 2.63 0.95
N ARG A 250 21.47 3.65 1.82
CA ARG A 250 21.76 3.44 3.26
C ARG A 250 20.79 2.48 3.95
N LEU A 251 19.64 2.19 3.33
CA LEU A 251 18.64 1.28 3.86
C LEU A 251 19.14 -0.18 3.88
N GLU A 252 20.16 -0.54 3.11
CA GLU A 252 20.85 -1.84 3.18
C GLU A 252 21.57 -2.05 4.52
N LEU A 253 21.96 -0.95 5.17
CA LEU A 253 22.63 -0.95 6.47
C LEU A 253 21.64 -0.75 7.63
N SER A 254 20.34 -0.79 7.34
CA SER A 254 19.29 -0.66 8.35
C SER A 254 19.45 -1.75 9.41
N SER A 255 19.77 -1.34 10.64
CA SER A 255 19.89 -2.21 11.81
C SER A 255 18.85 -1.86 12.89
N PHE A 256 17.77 -1.19 12.49
CA PHE A 256 16.78 -0.66 13.41
C PHE A 256 15.90 -1.76 14.02
N ASN A 257 16.16 -2.08 15.29
CA ASN A 257 15.54 -3.23 15.97
C ASN A 257 14.39 -2.86 16.92
N ASP A 258 14.11 -1.58 17.14
CA ASP A 258 13.08 -1.12 18.08
C ASP A 258 11.75 -0.81 17.40
N ILE A 259 10.65 -0.75 18.15
CA ILE A 259 9.37 -0.24 17.61
C ILE A 259 9.41 1.29 17.57
N ASN A 260 9.36 1.88 16.37
CA ASN A 260 9.38 3.33 16.24
C ASN A 260 7.99 4.00 16.34
N VAL A 261 7.64 4.49 17.52
CA VAL A 261 6.41 5.29 17.71
C VAL A 261 6.55 6.75 17.25
N ASN A 262 7.76 7.26 17.04
CA ASN A 262 7.99 8.66 16.64
C ASN A 262 7.58 8.91 15.19
N ASN A 263 7.76 7.91 14.32
CA ASN A 263 7.21 7.94 12.96
C ASN A 263 5.70 8.21 12.95
N ILE A 264 4.96 7.52 13.82
CA ILE A 264 3.51 7.73 13.97
C ILE A 264 3.22 9.16 14.44
N ARG A 265 3.98 9.67 15.42
CA ARG A 265 3.86 11.06 15.90
C ARG A 265 4.11 12.07 14.80
N ARG A 266 5.09 11.82 13.94
CA ARG A 266 5.41 12.68 12.81
C ARG A 266 4.25 12.75 11.82
N ILE A 267 3.68 11.60 11.45
CA ILE A 267 2.52 11.55 10.54
C ILE A 267 1.31 12.22 11.19
N HIS A 268 1.06 11.93 12.47
CA HIS A 268 -0.07 12.48 13.20
C HIS A 268 -0.03 14.01 13.28
N LYS A 269 1.13 14.58 13.61
CA LYS A 269 1.32 16.05 13.65
C LYS A 269 1.21 16.72 12.28
N ASN A 270 1.35 15.97 11.20
CA ASN A 270 1.39 16.48 9.83
C ASN A 270 0.24 15.93 8.97
N LEU A 271 -0.84 15.43 9.58
CA LEU A 271 -2.03 15.03 8.83
C LEU A 271 -2.47 16.18 7.92
N SER A 272 -2.65 15.90 6.63
CA SER A 272 -3.06 16.94 5.69
C SER A 272 -4.36 17.58 6.16
N PRO A 273 -4.48 18.92 6.23
CA PRO A 273 -5.71 19.57 6.61
C PRO A 273 -6.88 19.11 5.74
N TRP A 274 -8.08 18.96 6.32
CA TRP A 274 -9.23 18.48 5.53
C TRP A 274 -9.58 19.38 4.34
N VAL A 275 -9.35 20.70 4.48
CA VAL A 275 -9.54 21.68 3.39
C VAL A 275 -8.66 21.38 2.17
N GLU A 276 -7.52 20.75 2.37
CA GLU A 276 -6.62 20.31 1.31
C GLU A 276 -7.01 18.92 0.81
N ALA A 277 -7.22 17.98 1.75
CA ALA A 277 -7.61 16.60 1.48
C ALA A 277 -8.90 16.50 0.66
N LYS A 278 -9.89 17.39 0.87
CA LYS A 278 -11.14 17.37 0.11
C LYS A 278 -10.96 17.67 -1.38
N LYS A 279 -9.87 18.34 -1.78
CA LYS A 279 -9.65 18.78 -3.18
C LYS A 279 -9.48 17.62 -4.15
N ILE A 280 -9.02 16.46 -3.68
CA ILE A 280 -8.86 15.26 -4.51
C ILE A 280 -10.15 14.44 -4.63
N PHE A 281 -11.22 14.81 -3.92
CA PHE A 281 -12.50 14.11 -3.98
C PHE A 281 -13.55 14.93 -4.74
N CYS A 282 -14.43 14.25 -5.47
CA CYS A 282 -15.57 14.85 -6.15
C CYS A 282 -16.83 13.97 -6.01
N GLY A 283 -17.96 14.42 -6.58
CA GLY A 283 -19.18 13.62 -6.68
C GLY A 283 -20.11 13.65 -5.46
N LEU A 284 -19.71 14.28 -4.34
CA LEU A 284 -20.59 14.49 -3.19
C LEU A 284 -20.76 16.00 -2.91
N PRO A 285 -21.97 16.59 -3.11
CA PRO A 285 -22.22 17.97 -2.70
C PRO A 285 -22.11 18.09 -1.17
N ASN A 286 -21.59 19.23 -0.70
CA ASN A 286 -21.49 19.58 0.73
C ASN A 286 -20.61 18.66 1.58
N LEU A 287 -19.51 18.12 1.04
CA LEU A 287 -18.52 17.37 1.82
C LEU A 287 -17.99 18.17 3.03
N ASP A 288 -17.98 19.50 2.93
CA ASP A 288 -17.62 20.43 4.00
C ASP A 288 -18.49 20.31 5.25
N LYS A 289 -19.76 19.91 5.12
CA LYS A 289 -20.65 19.64 6.26
C LYS A 289 -20.13 18.52 7.16
N TYR A 290 -19.30 17.64 6.61
CA TYR A 290 -18.74 16.46 7.28
C TYR A 290 -17.26 16.63 7.66
N ALA A 291 -16.67 17.80 7.40
CA ALA A 291 -15.24 18.05 7.59
C ALA A 291 -14.76 17.80 9.02
N ALA A 292 -15.53 18.23 10.01
CA ALA A 292 -15.21 18.06 11.43
C ALA A 292 -15.21 16.58 11.83
N GLN A 293 -16.21 15.82 11.39
CA GLN A 293 -16.35 14.39 11.67
C GLN A 293 -15.22 13.59 11.00
N LEU A 294 -14.89 13.91 9.75
CA LEU A 294 -13.81 13.25 9.01
C LEU A 294 -12.44 13.54 9.63
N SER A 295 -12.23 14.77 10.08
CA SER A 295 -11.00 15.15 10.81
C SER A 295 -10.90 14.42 12.16
N ALA A 296 -11.98 14.41 12.95
CA ALA A 296 -12.02 13.69 14.22
C ALA A 296 -11.82 12.17 14.04
N ARG A 297 -12.32 11.60 12.93
CA ARG A 297 -12.11 10.19 12.61
C ARG A 297 -10.66 9.88 12.27
N ARG A 298 -9.98 10.73 11.48
CA ARG A 298 -8.54 10.61 11.18
C ARG A 298 -7.69 10.64 12.45
N GLU A 299 -8.00 11.57 13.36
CA GLU A 299 -7.40 11.65 14.70
C GLU A 299 -7.60 10.35 15.50
N TYR A 300 -8.81 9.78 15.47
CA TYR A 300 -9.08 8.50 16.11
C TYR A 300 -8.25 7.36 15.52
N LEU A 301 -8.09 7.28 14.19
CA LEU A 301 -7.28 6.23 13.55
C LEU A 301 -5.81 6.31 13.97
N MET A 302 -5.26 7.53 14.08
CA MET A 302 -3.90 7.71 14.61
C MET A 302 -3.79 7.23 16.08
N LYS A 303 -4.81 7.47 16.91
CA LYS A 303 -4.89 6.93 18.29
C LYS A 303 -4.98 5.40 18.33
N VAL A 304 -5.66 4.76 17.38
CA VAL A 304 -5.64 3.30 17.24
C VAL A 304 -4.23 2.82 16.90
N LEU A 305 -3.56 3.47 15.94
CA LEU A 305 -2.20 3.14 15.54
C LEU A 305 -1.22 3.15 16.72
N TYR A 306 -1.23 4.21 17.54
CA TYR A 306 -0.40 4.28 18.75
C TYR A 306 -0.65 3.13 19.73
N ARG A 307 -1.93 2.77 19.95
CA ARG A 307 -2.28 1.68 20.88
C ARG A 307 -1.73 0.34 20.37
N LYS A 308 -1.90 0.05 19.09
CA LYS A 308 -1.38 -1.19 18.49
C LYS A 308 0.14 -1.31 18.59
N TYR A 309 0.87 -0.19 18.55
CA TYR A 309 2.34 -0.17 18.66
C TYR A 309 2.85 -0.17 20.10
N ARG A 310 1.98 0.06 21.10
CA ARG A 310 2.33 0.02 22.54
C ARG A 310 2.03 -1.31 23.22
N ILE A 311 1.22 -2.16 22.58
CA ILE A 311 0.72 -3.44 23.13
C ILE A 311 1.59 -4.62 22.64
N LEU A 312 2.48 -4.40 21.68
CA LEU A 312 3.42 -5.38 21.13
C LEU A 312 4.82 -5.16 21.67
#